data_AF-A0A0F9H215-F1
#
_entry.id   AF-A0A0F9H215-F1
#
_cell.length_a   1.000
_cell.length_b   1.000
_cell.length_c   1.000
_cell.angle_alpha   90.00
_cell.angle_beta   90.00
_cell.angle_gamma   90.00
#
_symmetry.space_group_name_H-M   'P 1'
#
loop_
_entity.id
_entity.type
_entity.pdbx_description
1 polymer ?
#
loop_
_entity_poly.entity_id
_entity_poly.type
_entity_poly.pdbx_seq_one_letter_code
_entity_poly.pdbx_strand_id
1 'polypeptide(L)'
;KRGVDLSALKARQFAENDLKTFDYVVVMDRQNLADVKEIWRQTGGTEPTLFLEYGRSGLAEVPDPYFGGEDGFEHVLDLVEKAGEGLLRDIQERLA
;
A
#
# COMPACT_ATOMS: atom_id res chain seq x y z
N LYS A 1 -7.13 -18.96 0.68
CA LYS A 1 -6.02 -19.77 0.14
C LYS A 1 -4.61 -19.35 0.62
N ARG A 2 -4.41 -18.38 1.52
CA ARG A 2 -3.08 -18.08 2.11
C ARG A 2 -3.07 -17.99 3.65
N GLY A 3 -4.13 -18.45 4.33
CA GLY A 3 -4.25 -18.38 5.79
C GLY A 3 -4.51 -16.98 6.36
N VAL A 4 -4.71 -15.97 5.53
CA VAL A 4 -5.00 -14.59 5.95
C VAL A 4 -6.49 -14.41 6.23
N ASP A 5 -6.83 -13.97 7.44
CA ASP A 5 -8.18 -13.58 7.81
C ASP A 5 -8.43 -12.10 7.52
N LEU A 6 -9.32 -11.83 6.58
CA LEU A 6 -9.72 -10.48 6.16
C LEU A 6 -11.11 -10.10 6.67
N SER A 7 -11.77 -10.96 7.47
CA SER A 7 -13.18 -10.83 7.84
C SER A 7 -13.52 -9.56 8.63
N ALA A 8 -12.55 -9.00 9.35
CA ALA A 8 -12.71 -7.75 10.09
C ALA A 8 -12.56 -6.49 9.22
N LEU A 9 -11.99 -6.61 8.00
CA LEU A 9 -11.72 -5.47 7.14
C LEU A 9 -13.00 -4.95 6.49
N LYS A 10 -13.20 -3.64 6.55
CA LYS A 10 -14.29 -2.93 5.90
C LYS A 10 -13.74 -1.78 5.09
N ALA A 11 -14.21 -1.64 3.85
CA ALA A 11 -13.86 -0.51 3.02
C ALA A 11 -14.25 0.80 3.72
N ARG A 12 -13.32 1.77 3.69
CA ARG A 12 -13.54 3.14 4.15
C ARG A 12 -12.88 4.10 3.17
N GLN A 13 -13.41 5.31 3.08
CA GLN A 13 -12.75 6.36 2.32
C GLN A 13 -11.49 6.84 3.07
N PHE A 14 -10.49 7.25 2.30
CA PHE A 14 -9.33 7.98 2.82
C PHE A 14 -9.78 9.33 3.37
N ALA A 15 -9.25 9.72 4.53
CA ALA A 15 -9.51 11.01 5.16
C ALA A 15 -8.19 11.78 5.29
N GLU A 16 -8.21 13.10 5.14
CA GLU A 16 -7.04 13.95 5.33
C GLU A 16 -6.31 13.66 6.66
N ASN A 17 -7.08 13.42 7.73
CA ASN A 17 -6.50 13.16 9.05
C ASN A 17 -5.66 11.87 9.10
N ASP A 18 -5.83 10.96 8.14
CA ASP A 18 -4.96 9.78 8.00
C ASP A 18 -3.49 10.19 7.81
N LEU A 19 -3.22 11.27 7.05
CA LEU A 19 -1.86 11.81 6.84
C LEU A 19 -1.21 12.32 8.12
N LYS A 20 -2.00 12.65 9.14
CA LYS A 20 -1.54 13.14 10.44
C LYS A 20 -1.48 12.02 11.48
N THR A 21 -2.22 10.93 11.27
CA THR A 21 -2.40 9.85 12.23
C THR A 21 -1.37 8.74 12.03
N PHE A 22 -1.00 8.43 10.78
CA PHE A 22 -0.13 7.31 10.47
C PHE A 22 1.28 7.77 10.10
N ASP A 23 2.28 7.08 10.61
CA ASP A 23 3.70 7.30 10.25
C ASP A 23 4.04 6.82 8.84
N TYR A 24 3.21 5.93 8.28
CA TYR A 24 3.31 5.41 6.93
C TYR A 24 1.96 5.48 6.23
N VAL A 25 1.97 6.05 5.02
CA VAL A 25 0.83 6.01 4.11
C VAL A 25 1.32 5.39 2.81
N VAL A 26 0.93 4.13 2.57
CA VAL A 26 1.32 3.37 1.38
C VAL A 26 0.11 3.16 0.48
N VAL A 27 0.29 3.38 -0.82
CA VAL A 27 -0.77 3.26 -1.82
C VAL A 27 -0.41 2.25 -2.90
N MET A 28 -1.42 1.66 -3.54
CA MET A 28 -1.23 0.48 -4.38
C MET A 28 -0.75 0.85 -5.80
N ASP A 29 -1.21 1.97 -6.33
CA ASP A 29 -0.90 2.45 -7.68
C ASP A 29 -0.66 3.97 -7.73
N ARG A 30 -0.27 4.48 -8.90
CA ARG A 30 0.02 5.91 -9.12
C ARG A 30 -1.23 6.76 -9.14
N GLN A 31 -2.40 6.21 -9.46
CA GLN A 31 -3.64 6.99 -9.39
C GLN A 31 -3.96 7.30 -7.94
N ASN A 32 -3.94 6.29 -7.06
CA ASN A 32 -4.05 6.47 -5.63
C ASN A 32 -2.97 7.43 -5.10
N LEU A 33 -1.73 7.31 -5.58
CA LEU A 33 -0.67 8.23 -5.19
C LEU A 33 -0.96 9.66 -5.61
N ALA A 34 -1.43 9.89 -6.84
CA ALA A 34 -1.76 11.21 -7.34
C ALA A 34 -2.88 11.85 -6.50
N ASP A 35 -3.93 11.10 -6.22
CA ASP A 35 -5.09 11.55 -5.45
C ASP A 35 -4.68 11.90 -4.01
N VAL A 36 -3.93 11.04 -3.33
CA VAL A 36 -3.48 11.29 -1.96
C VAL A 36 -2.40 12.39 -1.92
N LYS A 37 -1.54 12.50 -2.94
CA LYS A 37 -0.55 13.59 -3.03
C LYS A 37 -1.21 14.95 -3.22
N GLU A 38 -2.34 15.04 -3.90
CA GLU A 38 -3.08 16.31 -3.99
C GLU A 38 -3.54 16.78 -2.60
N ILE A 39 -4.10 15.88 -1.79
CA ILE A 39 -4.50 16.16 -0.41
C ILE A 39 -3.27 16.51 0.44
N TRP A 40 -2.20 15.72 0.35
CA TRP A 40 -0.97 15.94 1.12
C TRP A 40 -0.32 17.29 0.81
N ARG A 41 -0.31 17.74 -0.45
CA ARG A 41 0.23 19.08 -0.81
C ARG A 41 -0.51 20.23 -0.12
N GLN A 42 -1.79 20.04 0.19
CA GLN A 42 -2.61 21.06 0.85
C GLN A 42 -2.49 21.00 2.38
N THR A 43 -2.21 19.83 2.94
CA THR A 43 -2.48 19.53 4.36
C THR A 43 -1.24 19.08 5.14
N GLY A 44 -0.18 18.68 4.43
CA GLY A 44 1.07 18.17 5.00
C GLY A 44 0.92 16.81 5.69
N GLY A 45 1.82 16.53 6.61
CA GLY A 45 1.88 15.23 7.31
C GLY A 45 2.73 14.21 6.57
N THR A 46 2.42 12.94 6.78
CA THR A 46 3.13 11.80 6.20
C THR A 46 2.96 11.78 4.68
N GLU A 47 4.07 11.87 3.94
CA GLU A 47 4.04 11.79 2.49
C GLU A 47 3.65 10.38 2.03
N PRO A 48 2.64 10.23 1.14
CA PRO A 48 2.28 8.93 0.60
C PRO A 48 3.34 8.38 -0.35
N THR A 49 3.57 7.07 -0.32
CA THR A 49 4.53 6.35 -1.18
C THR A 49 3.88 5.13 -1.85
N LEU A 50 4.44 4.67 -2.97
CA LEU A 50 3.96 3.42 -3.60
C LEU A 50 4.38 2.22 -2.76
N PHE A 51 3.46 1.29 -2.52
CA PHE A 51 3.74 0.14 -1.68
C PHE A 51 4.86 -0.74 -2.25
N LEU A 52 4.94 -0.85 -3.59
CA LEU A 52 5.99 -1.65 -4.24
C LEU A 52 7.38 -1.03 -4.19
N GLU A 53 7.55 0.23 -3.75
CA GLU A 53 8.88 0.80 -3.46
C GLU A 53 9.60 0.05 -2.35
N TYR A 54 8.85 -0.60 -1.44
CA TYR A 54 9.39 -1.45 -0.39
C TYR A 54 9.67 -2.88 -0.88
N GLY A 55 9.20 -3.27 -2.07
CA GLY A 55 9.37 -4.60 -2.64
C GLY A 55 10.58 -4.73 -3.58
N ARG A 56 10.74 -5.92 -4.16
CA ARG A 56 11.74 -6.21 -5.22
C ARG A 56 11.11 -6.92 -6.42
N SER A 57 9.91 -6.50 -6.81
CA SER A 57 9.18 -7.10 -7.92
C SER A 57 9.61 -6.59 -9.30
N GLY A 58 10.29 -5.44 -9.37
CA GLY A 58 10.56 -4.73 -10.63
C GLY A 58 9.34 -4.01 -11.21
N LEU A 59 8.17 -4.15 -10.58
CA LEU A 59 6.95 -3.40 -10.90
C LEU A 59 6.87 -2.17 -10.01
N ALA A 60 6.31 -1.10 -10.56
CA ALA A 60 6.08 0.14 -9.82
C ALA A 60 4.74 0.17 -9.06
N GLU A 61 3.75 -0.59 -9.55
CA GLU A 61 2.36 -0.52 -9.07
C GLU A 61 1.79 -1.94 -8.89
N VAL A 62 0.91 -2.10 -7.92
CA VAL A 62 0.10 -3.30 -7.76
C VAL A 62 -1.01 -3.24 -8.82
N PRO A 63 -1.11 -4.23 -9.72
CA PRO A 63 -2.17 -4.24 -10.73
C PRO A 63 -3.54 -4.51 -10.07
N ASP A 64 -4.59 -3.98 -10.68
CA ASP A 64 -5.96 -4.27 -10.24
C ASP A 64 -6.31 -5.75 -10.51
N PRO A 65 -6.60 -6.57 -9.48
CA PRO A 65 -6.86 -8.00 -9.64
C PRO A 65 -8.20 -8.30 -10.32
N TYR A 66 -9.14 -7.36 -10.36
CA TYR A 66 -10.50 -7.62 -10.85
C TYR A 66 -10.55 -7.86 -12.37
N PHE A 67 -9.53 -7.45 -13.12
CA PHE A 67 -9.43 -7.68 -14.56
C PHE A 67 -8.75 -9.01 -14.93
N GLY A 68 -8.14 -9.71 -13.96
CA GLY A 68 -7.29 -10.89 -14.20
C GLY A 68 -7.90 -12.26 -13.85
N GLY A 69 -9.15 -12.32 -13.39
CA GLY A 69 -9.73 -13.56 -12.87
C GLY A 69 -9.05 -14.04 -11.58
N GLU A 70 -9.12 -15.34 -11.25
CA GLU A 70 -8.53 -15.87 -10.01
C GLU A 70 -7.00 -15.69 -9.94
N ASP A 71 -6.29 -15.80 -11.08
CA ASP A 71 -4.84 -15.65 -11.15
C ASP A 71 -4.37 -14.21 -10.84
N GLY A 72 -5.23 -13.22 -11.11
CA GLY A 72 -4.96 -11.82 -10.77
C GLY A 72 -4.80 -11.60 -9.27
N PHE A 73 -5.62 -12.27 -8.45
CA PHE A 73 -5.54 -12.16 -6.99
C PHE A 73 -4.29 -12.84 -6.42
N GLU A 74 -3.91 -14.02 -6.92
CA GLU A 74 -2.69 -14.70 -6.47
C GLU A 74 -1.44 -13.89 -6.84
N HIS A 75 -1.41 -13.28 -8.02
CA HIS A 75 -0.32 -12.39 -8.42
C HIS A 75 -0.20 -11.16 -7.52
N VAL A 76 -1.33 -10.51 -7.21
CA VAL A 76 -1.37 -9.36 -6.29
C VAL A 76 -0.91 -9.76 -4.89
N LEU A 77 -1.33 -10.92 -4.39
CA LEU A 77 -0.89 -11.41 -3.07
C LEU A 77 0.62 -11.64 -3.03
N ASP A 78 1.22 -12.23 -4.07
CA ASP A 78 2.67 -12.43 -4.13
C ASP A 78 3.44 -11.09 -4.12
N LEU A 79 2.90 -10.04 -4.73
CA LEU A 79 3.48 -8.69 -4.71
C LEU A 79 3.35 -8.05 -3.33
N VAL A 80 2.17 -8.14 -2.72
CA VAL A 80 1.86 -7.57 -1.40
C VAL A 80 2.68 -8.23 -0.30
N GLU A 81 2.84 -9.56 -0.33
CA GLU A 81 3.67 -10.29 0.64
C GLU A 81 5.14 -9.82 0.59
N LYS A 82 5.73 -9.74 -0.61
CA LYS A 82 7.12 -9.29 -0.78
C LYS A 82 7.34 -7.84 -0.40
N ALA A 83 6.41 -6.95 -0.75
CA ALA A 83 6.46 -5.55 -0.36
C ALA A 83 6.29 -5.39 1.16
N GLY A 84 5.41 -6.19 1.77
CA GLY A 84 5.18 -6.22 3.21
C GLY A 84 6.43 -6.61 4.01
N GLU A 85 7.17 -7.63 3.56
CA GLU A 85 8.46 -7.99 4.17
C GLU A 85 9.48 -6.86 4.10
N GLY A 86 9.54 -6.14 2.97
CA GLY A 86 10.44 -5.00 2.83
C GLY A 86 10.04 -3.80 3.66
N LEU A 87 8.74 -3.51 3.75
CA LEU A 87 8.23 -2.44 4.61
C LEU A 87 8.50 -2.74 6.09
N LEU A 88 8.33 -4.00 6.52
CA LEU A 88 8.67 -4.42 7.87
C LEU A 88 10.15 -4.19 8.19
N ARG A 89 11.06 -4.49 7.25
CA ARG A 89 12.49 -4.21 7.42
C ARG A 89 12.77 -2.70 7.55
N ASP A 90 12.20 -1.86 6.68
CA ASP A 90 12.35 -0.39 6.78
C ASP A 90 11.87 0.12 8.15
N ILE A 91 10.72 -0.36 8.64
CA ILE A 91 10.21 0.01 9.97
C ILE A 91 11.19 -0.42 11.08
N GLN A 92 11.68 -1.66 11.03
CA GLN A 92 12.63 -2.16 12.04
C GLN A 92 13.94 -1.37 12.05
N GLU A 93 14.46 -0.99 10.87
CA GLU A 93 15.69 -0.20 10.73
C GLU A 93 15.53 1.23 11.26
N ARG A 94 14.34 1.84 11.14
CA ARG A 94 14.07 3.19 11.68
C ARG A 94 13.84 3.22 13.19
N LEU A 95 13.45 2.09 13.77
CA LEU A 95 13.24 1.95 15.22
C LEU A 95 14.51 1.54 15.98
N ALA A 96 15.57 1.16 15.26
CA ALA A 96 16.88 0.83 15.83
C ALA A 96 17.69 2.09 16.18
#